data_AF-A0A3D5KEI8-F1
#
_entry.id   AF-A0A3D5KEI8-F1
#
_cell.length_a   1.000
_cell.length_b   1.000
_cell.length_c   1.000
_cell.angle_alpha   90.00
_cell.angle_beta   90.00
_cell.angle_gamma   90.00
#
_symmetry.space_group_name_H-M   'P 1'
#
loop_
_entity.id
_entity.type
_entity.pdbx_description
1 polymer ?
#
loop_
_entity_poly.entity_id
_entity_poly.type
_entity_poly.pdbx_seq_one_letter_code
_entity_poly.pdbx_strand_id
1 'polypeptide(L)' 'MNMQGFQRDEYENRIMELSEEEEKLQEYLSNNSASMADQEVKRLKHSITGIRMEQELIRQVMDGGYY' A
#
# COMPACT_ATOMS: atom_id res chain seq x y z
N MET A 1 4.13 -28.03 -10.91
CA MET A 1 3.97 -26.57 -10.75
C MET A 1 4.65 -26.18 -9.44
N ASN A 2 5.57 -25.21 -9.44
CA ASN A 2 6.27 -24.75 -8.24
C ASN A 2 5.37 -23.80 -7.45
N MET A 3 4.94 -24.19 -6.23
CA MET A 3 4.16 -23.33 -5.33
C MET A 3 4.83 -21.97 -5.06
N GLN A 4 6.17 -21.92 -5.06
CA GLN A 4 6.93 -20.68 -4.80
C GLN A 4 6.79 -19.63 -5.92
N GLY A 5 6.54 -20.04 -7.16
CA GLY A 5 6.33 -19.10 -8.27
C GLY A 5 4.96 -18.42 -8.18
N PHE A 6 3.92 -19.20 -7.87
CA PHE A 6 2.55 -18.69 -7.71
C PHE A 6 2.43 -17.68 -6.56
N GLN A 7 3.07 -17.95 -5.42
CA GLN A 7 3.06 -17.02 -4.28
C GLN A 7 3.77 -15.71 -4.59
N ARG A 8 4.86 -15.75 -5.35
CA ARG A 8 5.59 -14.55 -5.74
C ARG A 8 4.75 -13.68 -6.68
N ASP A 9 4.12 -14.26 -7.69
CA ASP A 9 3.26 -13.53 -8.61
C ASP A 9 2.06 -12.89 -7.88
N GLU A 10 1.49 -13.57 -6.87
CA GLU A 10 0.43 -13.01 -6.02
C GLU A 10 0.91 -11.79 -5.20
N TYR A 11 2.10 -11.86 -4.60
CA TYR A 11 2.68 -10.75 -3.87
C TYR A 11 3.04 -9.56 -4.77
N GLU A 12 3.57 -9.82 -5.97
CA GLU A 12 3.87 -8.78 -6.97
C GLU A 12 2.58 -8.09 -7.44
N ASN A 13 1.51 -8.85 -7.70
CA ASN A 13 0.19 -8.28 -8.01
C ASN A 13 -0.36 -7.43 -6.86
N ARG A 14 -0.26 -7.92 -5.62
CA ARG A 14 -0.72 -7.18 -4.45
C ARG A 14 0.05 -5.86 -4.25
N ILE A 15 1.36 -5.86 -4.49
CA ILE A 15 2.18 -4.63 -4.45
C ILE A 15 1.70 -3.63 -5.50
N MET A 16 1.39 -4.07 -6.71
CA MET A 16 0.87 -3.17 -7.75
C MET A 16 -0.47 -2.56 -7.34
N GLU A 17 -1.41 -3.36 -6.86
CA GLU A 17 -2.72 -2.87 -6.37
C GLU A 17 -2.56 -1.84 -5.25
N LEU A 18 -1.74 -2.16 -4.25
CA LEU A 18 -1.47 -1.25 -3.12
C LEU A 18 -0.77 0.05 -3.58
N SER A 19 0.10 -0.02 -4.59
CA SER A 19 0.77 1.16 -5.14
C SER A 19 -0.22 2.07 -5.86
N GLU A 20 -1.12 1.51 -6.67
CA GLU A 20 -2.19 2.27 -7.31
C GLU A 20 -3.15 2.90 -6.30
N GLU A 21 -3.52 2.17 -5.25
CA GLU A 21 -4.40 2.69 -4.19
C GLU A 21 -3.72 3.84 -3.43
N GLU A 22 -2.43 3.69 -3.11
CA GLU A 22 -1.64 4.73 -2.48
C GLU A 22 -1.61 6.01 -3.35
N GLU A 23 -1.33 5.87 -4.65
CA GLU A 23 -1.26 6.99 -5.59
C GLU A 23 -2.61 7.71 -5.68
N LYS A 24 -3.72 6.98 -5.83
CA LYS A 24 -5.07 7.54 -5.88
C LYS A 24 -5.41 8.31 -4.60
N LEU A 25 -5.05 7.78 -3.43
CA LEU A 25 -5.27 8.46 -2.15
C LEU A 25 -4.40 9.69 -1.97
N GLN A 26 -3.14 9.64 -2.42
CA GLN A 26 -2.24 10.79 -2.40
C GLN A 26 -2.73 11.91 -3.32
N GLU A 27 -3.16 11.57 -4.54
CA GLU A 27 -3.71 12.52 -5.50
C GLU A 27 -4.99 13.16 -4.93
N TYR A 28 -5.91 12.34 -4.40
CA TYR A 28 -7.13 12.84 -3.77
C TYR A 28 -6.81 13.78 -2.61
N LEU A 29 -5.85 13.42 -1.75
CA LEU A 29 -5.43 14.26 -0.64
C LEU A 29 -4.79 15.57 -1.13
N SER A 30 -3.92 15.51 -2.13
CA SER A 30 -3.27 16.70 -2.71
C SER A 30 -4.30 17.67 -3.28
N ASN A 31 -5.27 17.16 -4.04
CA ASN A 31 -6.27 17.97 -4.73
C ASN A 31 -7.35 18.53 -3.80
N ASN A 32 -7.67 17.86 -2.70
CA ASN A 32 -8.82 18.21 -1.86
C ASN A 32 -8.45 18.70 -0.46
N SER A 33 -7.19 18.56 -0.01
CA SER A 33 -6.78 18.83 1.38
C SER A 33 -7.17 20.22 1.90
N ALA A 34 -7.18 21.25 1.05
CA ALA A 34 -7.53 22.62 1.44
C ALA A 34 -9.02 22.80 1.80
N SER A 35 -9.90 21.93 1.29
CA SER A 35 -11.36 21.96 1.52
C SER A 35 -11.85 20.85 2.47
N MET A 36 -10.95 19.99 2.94
CA MET A 36 -11.28 18.86 3.83
C MET A 36 -11.19 19.25 5.30
N ALA A 37 -11.97 18.59 6.16
CA ALA A 37 -11.78 18.72 7.59
C ALA A 37 -10.46 18.08 8.03
N ASP A 38 -9.77 18.67 9.02
CA ASP A 38 -8.50 18.16 9.55
C ASP A 38 -8.56 16.68 9.96
N GLN A 39 -9.70 16.24 10.50
CA GLN A 39 -9.90 14.84 10.88
C GLN A 39 -9.92 13.91 9.66
N GLU A 40 -10.49 14.34 8.54
CA GLU A 40 -10.52 13.57 7.30
C GLU A 40 -9.13 13.49 6.67
N VAL A 41 -8.40 14.61 6.66
CA VAL A 41 -6.99 14.65 6.25
C VAL A 41 -6.15 13.68 7.09
N LYS A 42 -6.33 13.66 8.41
CA LYS A 42 -5.64 12.72 9.30
C LYS A 42 -6.01 11.27 9.01
N ARG A 43 -7.29 10.97 8.78
CA ARG A 43 -7.75 9.62 8.42
C ARG A 43 -7.11 9.14 7.12
N LEU A 44 -7.10 9.96 6.07
CA LEU A 44 -6.46 9.61 4.79
C LEU A 44 -4.95 9.38 4.92
N LYS A 45 -4.25 10.25 5.67
CA LYS A 45 -2.81 10.06 5.95
C LYS A 45 -2.54 8.76 6.72
N HIS A 46 -3.45 8.38 7.62
CA HIS A 46 -3.34 7.11 8.34
C HIS A 46 -3.54 5.92 7.40
N SER A 47 -4.53 5.96 6.51
CA SER A 47 -4.73 4.93 5.49
C SER A 47 -3.51 4.77 4.57
N ILE A 48 -2.93 5.87 4.08
CA ILE A 48 -1.70 5.85 3.27
C ILE A 48 -0.54 5.20 4.04
N THR A 49 -0.40 5.52 5.33
CA THR A 49 0.61 4.89 6.18
C THR A 49 0.39 3.38 6.30
N GLY A 50 -0.85 2.94 6.48
CA GLY A 50 -1.21 1.53 6.55
C GLY A 50 -0.86 0.78 5.26
N ILE A 51 -1.18 1.35 4.10
CA ILE A 51 -0.84 0.78 2.79
C ILE A 51 0.68 0.61 2.63
N ARG A 52 1.46 1.63 2.99
CA ARG A 52 2.93 1.56 2.95
C ARG A 52 3.50 0.46 3.86
N MET A 53 2.91 0.29 5.04
CA MET A 53 3.31 -0.78 5.95
C MET A 53 3.01 -2.16 5.36
N GLU A 54 1.84 -2.34 4.73
CA GLU A 54 1.49 -3.60 4.06
C GLU A 54 2.44 -3.91 2.89
N GLN A 55 2.75 -2.90 2.06
CA GLN A 55 3.73 -3.05 0.99
C GLN A 55 5.11 -3.48 1.52
N GLU A 56 5.57 -2.87 2.63
CA GLU A 56 6.85 -3.19 3.26
C GLU A 56 6.87 -4.62 3.82
N LEU A 57 5.78 -5.06 4.47
CA LEU A 57 5.64 -6.43 4.94
C LEU A 57 5.69 -7.45 3.80
N ILE A 58 5.02 -7.16 2.68
CA ILE A 58 5.04 -8.03 1.50
C ILE A 58 6.46 -8.10 0.91
N ARG A 59 7.17 -6.97 0.81
CA ARG A 59 8.59 -6.94 0.37
C ARG A 59 9.48 -7.79 1.27
N GLN A 60 9.32 -7.67 2.59
CA GLN A 60 10.07 -8.50 3.54
C GLN A 60 9.79 -9.98 3.35
N VAL A 61 8.54 -10.39 3.12
CA VAL A 61 8.18 -11.79 2.84
C VAL A 61 8.80 -12.27 1.52
N MET A 62 8.74 -11.45 0.46
CA MET A 62 9.32 -11.79 -0.85
C MET A 62 10.85 -11.89 -0.81
N ASP A 63 11.52 -11.05 -0.04
CA ASP A 63 12.98 -11.04 0.12
C ASP A 63 13.51 -12.18 1.03
N GLY A 64 12.62 -13.06 1.51
CA GLY A 64 12.97 -14.19 2.37
C GLY A 64 13.07 -13.85 3.85
N GLY A 65 12.34 -12.82 4.29
CA GLY A 65 12.30 -12.34 5.67
C GLY A 65 11.85 -13.41 6.67
N TYR A 66 12.82 -13.94 7.41
CA TYR A 66 12.61 -14.64 8.66
C TYR A 66 12.22 -13.64 9.76
N TYR A 67 11.15 -13.96 10.51
CA TYR A 67 11.01 -13.55 11.91
C TYR A 67 11.73 -14.55 12.81
#